data_AF-Q3A122-F1
#
_entry.id   AF-Q3A122-F1
#
_cell.length_a   1.000
_cell.length_b   1.000
_cell.length_c   1.000
_cell.angle_alpha   90.00
_cell.angle_beta   90.00
_cell.angle_gamma   90.00
#
_symmetry.space_group_name_H-M   'P 1'
#
loop_
_entity.id
_entity.type
_entity.pdbx_description
1 polymer ?
#
loop_
_entity_poly.entity_id
_entity_poly.type
_entity_poly.pdbx_seq_one_letter_code
_entity_poly.pdbx_strand_id
1 'polypeptide(L)'
;MSAVLRRIGIFVYLLATIALYGIGHPYVFWLCLALAVGYLMLCGHVERHLVKAALKRHEQIRDNAVKMGRSQEDLDKFNRLPHRVAAQDFQSVPATLRYATHVLFAAGILLLCAALRFRFFP
;
A
#
# COMPACT_ATOMS: atom_id res chain seq x y z
N MET A 1 6.82 0.65 4.31
CA MET A 1 6.65 0.98 2.88
C MET A 1 5.78 2.23 2.74
N SER A 2 6.31 3.31 2.16
CA SER A 2 5.57 4.56 1.97
C SER A 2 4.41 4.38 0.96
N ALA A 3 3.42 5.29 0.98
CA ALA A 3 2.34 5.28 0.00
C ALA A 3 2.87 5.43 -1.44
N VAL A 4 3.98 6.15 -1.61
CA VAL A 4 4.66 6.33 -2.90
C VAL A 4 5.21 4.99 -3.41
N LEU A 5 5.90 4.21 -2.57
CA LEU A 5 6.44 2.90 -2.98
C LEU A 5 5.32 1.94 -3.40
N ARG A 6 4.18 1.94 -2.70
CA ARG A 6 3.02 1.12 -3.09
C ARG A 6 2.50 1.47 -4.49
N ARG A 7 2.40 2.77 -4.80
CA ARG A 7 1.99 3.23 -6.13
C ARG A 7 2.99 2.81 -7.20
N ILE A 8 4.28 2.99 -6.94
CA ILE A 8 5.36 2.52 -7.84
C ILE A 8 5.22 1.02 -8.10
N GLY A 9 4.93 0.22 -7.07
CA GLY A 9 4.75 -1.22 -7.22
C GLY A 9 3.63 -1.60 -8.17
N ILE A 10 2.50 -0.90 -8.09
CA ILE A 10 1.37 -1.10 -9.01
C ILE A 10 1.81 -0.81 -10.46
N PHE A 11 2.53 0.28 -10.69
CA PHE A 11 3.07 0.62 -12.02
C PHE A 11 4.06 -0.42 -12.54
N VAL A 12 4.95 -0.94 -11.68
CA VAL A 12 5.90 -1.99 -12.03
C VAL A 12 5.17 -3.23 -12.54
N TYR A 13 4.16 -3.69 -11.81
CA TYR A 13 3.35 -4.84 -12.22
C TYR A 13 2.54 -4.58 -13.50
N LEU A 14 1.99 -3.38 -13.67
CA LEU A 14 1.28 -2.98 -14.88
C LEU A 14 2.21 -3.04 -16.10
N LEU A 15 3.39 -2.44 -16.00
CA LEU A 15 4.39 -2.42 -17.07
C LEU A 15 4.89 -3.83 -17.39
N ALA A 16 5.12 -4.67 -16.39
CA ALA A 16 5.52 -6.06 -16.60
C ALA A 16 4.45 -6.86 -17.35
N THR A 17 3.18 -6.66 -16.99
CA THR A 17 2.04 -7.31 -17.65
C THR A 17 1.90 -6.87 -19.11
N ILE A 18 2.04 -5.57 -19.38
CA ILE A 18 2.01 -5.01 -20.74
C ILE A 18 3.20 -5.54 -21.56
N ALA A 19 4.40 -5.58 -20.98
CA ALA A 19 5.58 -6.08 -21.65
C ALA A 19 5.41 -7.56 -22.05
N LEU A 20 4.84 -8.40 -21.18
CA LEU A 20 4.60 -9.82 -21.46
C LEU A 20 3.45 -10.09 -22.45
N TYR A 21 2.60 -9.10 -22.72
CA TYR A 21 1.47 -9.27 -23.63
C TYR A 21 1.96 -9.57 -25.06
N GLY A 22 1.48 -10.67 -25.63
CA GLY A 22 1.80 -11.06 -27.00
C GLY A 22 3.20 -11.66 -27.21
N ILE A 23 3.98 -11.96 -26.15
CA ILE A 23 5.31 -12.63 -26.26
C ILE A 23 5.18 -14.16 -26.49
N GLY A 24 3.97 -14.73 -26.46
CA GLY A 24 3.78 -16.17 -26.70
C GLY A 24 4.03 -17.06 -25.48
N HIS A 25 4.21 -16.46 -24.29
CA HIS A 25 4.33 -17.17 -23.01
C HIS A 25 3.11 -16.87 -22.11
N PRO A 26 1.92 -17.44 -22.40
CA PRO A 26 0.68 -17.12 -21.70
C PRO A 26 0.75 -17.41 -20.20
N TYR A 27 1.48 -18.46 -19.79
CA TYR A 27 1.64 -18.82 -18.39
C TYR A 27 2.37 -17.74 -17.57
N VAL A 28 3.39 -17.10 -18.14
CA VAL A 28 4.16 -16.03 -17.48
C VAL A 28 3.30 -14.77 -17.36
N PHE A 29 2.49 -14.47 -18.38
CA PHE A 29 1.52 -13.38 -18.34
C PHE A 29 0.48 -13.59 -17.22
N TRP A 30 -0.15 -14.75 -17.15
CA TRP A 30 -1.16 -15.04 -16.11
C TRP A 30 -0.56 -15.05 -14.70
N LEU A 31 0.67 -15.56 -14.54
CA LEU A 31 1.40 -15.49 -13.28
C LEU A 31 1.66 -14.03 -12.86
N CYS A 32 2.11 -13.19 -13.79
CA CYS A 32 2.35 -11.77 -13.54
C CYS A 32 1.05 -11.05 -13.12
N LEU A 33 -0.06 -11.32 -13.83
CA LEU A 33 -1.36 -10.76 -13.50
C LEU A 33 -1.85 -11.21 -12.12
N ALA A 34 -1.71 -12.49 -11.77
CA ALA A 34 -2.10 -13.01 -10.46
C ALA A 34 -1.29 -12.33 -9.33
N LEU A 35 0.01 -12.12 -9.53
CA LEU A 35 0.86 -11.41 -8.57
C LEU A 35 0.51 -9.93 -8.47
N ALA A 36 0.15 -9.28 -9.59
CA ALA A 36 -0.32 -7.90 -9.60
C ALA A 36 -1.61 -7.73 -8.77
N VAL A 37 -2.58 -8.62 -8.97
CA VAL A 37 -3.84 -8.66 -8.19
C VAL A 37 -3.54 -8.93 -6.71
N GLY A 38 -2.67 -9.89 -6.41
CA GLY A 38 -2.25 -10.17 -5.04
C GLY A 38 -1.59 -8.97 -4.36
N TYR A 39 -0.73 -8.25 -5.08
CA TYR A 39 -0.09 -7.03 -4.58
C TYR A 39 -1.10 -5.91 -4.31
N LEU A 40 -2.10 -5.71 -5.20
CA LEU A 40 -3.19 -4.76 -5.00
C LEU A 40 -4.02 -5.09 -3.76
N MET A 41 -4.40 -6.35 -3.58
CA MET A 41 -5.15 -6.80 -2.41
C MET A 41 -4.37 -6.55 -1.10
N LEU A 42 -3.07 -6.87 -1.09
CA LEU A 42 -2.18 -6.62 0.05
C LEU A 42 -2.04 -5.12 0.34
N CYS A 43 -1.87 -4.28 -0.69
CA CYS A 43 -1.83 -2.84 -0.52
C CYS A 43 -3.13 -2.30 0.09
N GLY A 44 -4.28 -2.77 -0.39
CA GLY A 44 -5.59 -2.39 0.17
C GLY A 44 -5.80 -2.89 1.60
N HIS A 45 -5.19 -4.01 1.98
CA HIS A 45 -5.23 -4.49 3.36
C HIS A 45 -4.35 -3.64 4.29
N VAL A 46 -3.13 -3.29 3.86
CA VAL A 46 -2.26 -2.34 4.57
C VAL A 46 -2.97 -1.00 4.77
N GLU A 47 -3.62 -0.47 3.74
CA GLU A 47 -4.34 0.81 3.79
C GLU A 47 -5.49 0.79 4.79
N ARG A 48 -6.26 -0.30 4.85
CA ARG A 48 -7.31 -0.48 5.86
C ARG A 48 -6.76 -0.46 7.29
N HIS A 49 -5.60 -1.07 7.54
CA HIS A 49 -4.94 -1.00 8.86
C HIS A 49 -4.50 0.43 9.20
N LEU A 50 -3.90 1.14 8.23
CA LEU A 50 -3.43 2.51 8.43
C LEU A 50 -4.59 3.48 8.72
N VAL A 51 -5.71 3.36 8.00
CA VAL A 51 -6.90 4.19 8.24
C VAL A 51 -7.48 3.92 9.63
N LYS A 52 -7.62 2.65 10.01
CA LYS A 52 -8.08 2.27 11.36
C LYS A 52 -7.18 2.82 12.46
N ALA A 53 -5.86 2.77 12.25
CA ALA A 53 -4.90 3.32 13.21
C ALA A 53 -4.96 4.84 13.30
N ALA A 54 -5.10 5.54 12.17
CA ALA A 54 -5.25 6.98 12.13
C ALA A 54 -6.54 7.43 12.86
N LEU A 55 -7.65 6.70 12.66
CA LEU A 55 -8.91 6.92 13.38
C LEU A 55 -8.73 6.71 14.89
N LYS A 56 -8.17 5.56 15.29
CA LYS A 56 -7.92 5.24 16.71
C LYS A 56 -7.05 6.30 17.38
N ARG A 57 -6.03 6.80 16.70
CA ARG A 57 -5.20 7.90 17.23
C ARG A 57 -5.99 9.20 17.34
N HIS A 58 -6.81 9.52 16.34
CA HIS A 58 -7.65 10.71 16.38
C HIS A 58 -8.62 10.67 17.58
N GLU A 59 -9.26 9.52 17.82
CA GLU A 59 -10.10 9.26 19.00
C GLU A 59 -9.31 9.43 20.31
N GLN A 60 -8.11 8.85 20.41
CA GLN A 60 -7.26 8.99 21.60
C GLN A 60 -6.88 10.46 21.89
N ILE A 61 -6.56 11.25 20.86
CA ILE A 61 -6.24 12.66 21.03
C ILE A 61 -7.49 13.43 21.49
N ARG A 62 -8.67 13.11 20.94
CA ARG A 62 -9.94 13.70 21.35
C ARG A 62 -10.25 13.39 22.81
N ASP A 63 -10.14 12.13 23.22
CA ASP A 63 -10.41 11.70 24.59
C ASP A 63 -9.46 12.34 25.60
N ASN A 64 -8.19 12.50 25.23
CA ASN A 64 -7.22 13.23 26.05
C ASN A 64 -7.56 14.72 26.16
N ALA A 65 -8.02 15.36 25.08
CA ALA A 65 -8.44 16.76 25.11
C ALA A 65 -9.67 16.98 26.00
N VAL A 66 -10.63 16.04 25.99
CA VAL A 66 -11.78 16.06 26.90
C VAL A 66 -11.32 15.93 28.36
N LYS A 67 -10.41 15.00 28.66
CA LYS A 67 -9.84 14.83 30.02
C LYS A 67 -9.07 16.05 30.51
N MET A 68 -8.47 16.81 29.60
CA MET A 68 -7.79 18.08 29.91
C MET A 68 -8.76 19.26 30.08
N GLY A 69 -10.07 19.05 29.99
CA GLY A 69 -11.08 20.10 30.18
C GLY A 69 -11.14 21.11 29.04
N ARG A 70 -10.75 20.73 27.81
CA ARG A 70 -10.86 21.61 26.64
C ARG A 70 -12.31 21.95 26.34
N SER A 71 -12.54 23.15 25.82
CA SER A 71 -13.88 23.62 25.43
C SER A 71 -14.46 22.78 24.29
N GLN A 72 -15.79 22.70 24.23
CA GLN A 72 -16.51 22.02 23.14
C GLN A 72 -16.12 22.58 21.76
N GLU A 73 -15.89 23.89 21.67
CA GLU A 73 -15.54 24.58 20.43
C GLU A 73 -14.18 24.14 19.88
N ASP A 74 -13.21 23.87 20.77
CA ASP A 74 -11.89 23.34 20.39
C ASP A 74 -11.97 21.89 19.90
N LEU A 75 -12.84 21.08 20.51
CA LEU A 75 -13.09 19.70 20.09
C LEU A 75 -13.76 19.65 18.72
N ASP A 76 -14.71 20.56 18.45
CA ASP A 76 -15.38 20.67 17.16
C ASP A 76 -14.43 21.14 16.04
N LYS A 77 -13.52 22.07 16.35
CA LYS A 77 -12.44 22.45 15.43
C LYS A 77 -11.51 21.27 15.14
N PHE A 78 -11.18 20.47 16.16
CA PHE A 78 -10.34 19.28 16.00
C PHE A 78 -11.00 18.20 15.15
N ASN A 79 -12.29 17.93 15.36
CA ASN A 79 -13.05 16.92 14.59
C ASN A 79 -13.17 17.25 13.10
N ARG A 80 -13.11 18.54 12.73
CA ARG A 80 -13.11 19.00 11.33
C ARG A 80 -11.77 18.79 10.62
N LEU A 81 -10.69 18.48 11.36
CA LEU A 81 -9.39 18.26 10.75
C LEU A 81 -9.35 16.94 9.98
N PRO A 82 -8.74 16.91 8.79
CA PRO A 82 -8.62 15.70 8.00
C PRO A 82 -7.79 14.65 8.75
N HIS A 83 -8.30 13.43 8.79
CA HIS A 83 -7.64 12.30 9.43
C HIS A 83 -6.46 11.84 8.57
N ARG A 84 -5.29 12.43 8.79
CA ARG A 84 -4.08 12.08 8.05
C ARG A 84 -3.37 10.88 8.68
N VAL A 85 -3.02 9.91 7.85
CA VAL A 85 -2.12 8.83 8.24
C VAL A 85 -0.74 9.44 8.52
N ALA A 86 -0.20 9.21 9.71
CA ALA A 86 1.12 9.66 10.11
C ALA A 86 2.12 8.49 10.13
N ALA A 87 3.41 8.79 10.19
CA ALA A 87 4.48 7.78 10.18
C ALA A 87 4.32 6.74 11.30
N GLN A 88 3.83 7.15 12.48
CA GLN A 88 3.58 6.26 13.62
C GLN A 88 2.50 5.20 13.36
N ASP A 89 1.53 5.46 12.47
CA ASP A 89 0.46 4.48 12.18
C ASP A 89 1.01 3.24 11.48
N PHE A 90 2.16 3.34 10.82
CA PHE A 90 2.82 2.20 10.18
C PHE A 90 3.31 1.13 11.16
N GLN A 91 3.44 1.47 12.45
CA GLN A 91 3.77 0.49 13.48
C GLN A 91 2.58 -0.43 13.80
N SER A 92 1.34 0.01 13.53
CA SER A 92 0.13 -0.80 13.73
C SER A 92 -0.07 -1.89 12.67
N VAL A 93 0.63 -1.79 11.53
CA VAL A 93 0.51 -2.76 10.44
C VAL A 93 1.32 -4.01 10.81
N PRO A 94 0.72 -5.22 10.76
CA PRO A 94 1.41 -6.47 11.10
C PRO A 94 2.72 -6.63 10.31
N ALA A 95 3.78 -7.04 11.00
CA ALA A 95 5.11 -7.18 10.39
C ALA A 95 5.12 -8.14 9.19
N THR A 96 4.33 -9.22 9.26
CA THR A 96 4.11 -10.17 8.16
C THR A 96 3.53 -9.52 6.92
N LEU A 97 2.54 -8.64 7.09
CA LEU A 97 1.91 -7.91 5.99
C LEU A 97 2.90 -6.95 5.32
N ARG A 98 3.69 -6.26 6.13
CA ARG A 98 4.76 -5.37 5.62
C ARG A 98 5.81 -6.18 4.87
N TYR A 99 6.23 -7.32 5.42
CA TYR A 99 7.22 -8.17 4.78
C TYR A 99 6.72 -8.70 3.43
N ALA A 100 5.51 -9.27 3.39
CA ALA A 100 4.89 -9.76 2.17
C ALA A 100 4.78 -8.68 1.08
N THR A 101 4.43 -7.44 1.44
CA THR A 101 4.39 -6.34 0.49
C THR A 101 5.76 -5.95 -0.08
N HIS A 102 6.85 -6.03 0.70
CA HIS A 102 8.19 -5.76 0.16
C HIS A 102 8.68 -6.92 -0.71
N VAL A 103 8.42 -8.17 -0.33
CA VAL A 103 8.78 -9.35 -1.14
C VAL A 103 8.08 -9.31 -2.48
N LEU A 104 6.77 -9.03 -2.50
CA LEU A 104 6.04 -8.86 -3.76
C LEU A 104 6.54 -7.67 -4.56
N PHE A 105 6.83 -6.53 -3.94
CA PHE A 105 7.41 -5.40 -4.67
C PHE A 105 8.73 -5.78 -5.37
N ALA A 106 9.64 -6.47 -4.67
CA ALA A 106 10.88 -6.96 -5.24
C ALA A 106 10.64 -7.98 -6.37
N ALA A 107 9.69 -8.91 -6.17
CA ALA A 107 9.29 -9.87 -7.20
C ALA A 107 8.74 -9.16 -8.46
N GLY A 108 7.97 -8.08 -8.28
CA GLY A 108 7.48 -7.24 -9.37
C GLY A 108 8.61 -6.61 -10.17
N ILE A 109 9.66 -6.09 -9.51
CA ILE A 109 10.84 -5.54 -10.20
C ILE A 109 11.55 -6.63 -11.00
N LEU A 110 11.78 -7.80 -10.40
CA LEU A 110 12.40 -8.94 -11.08
C LEU A 110 11.59 -9.39 -12.31
N LEU A 111 10.27 -9.44 -12.17
CA LEU A 111 9.34 -9.75 -13.26
C LEU A 111 9.41 -8.72 -14.38
N LEU A 112 9.47 -7.44 -14.05
CA LEU A 112 9.62 -6.38 -15.05
C LEU A 112 10.94 -6.53 -15.82
N CYS A 113 12.05 -6.77 -15.12
CA CYS A 113 13.34 -7.01 -15.75
C CYS A 113 13.31 -8.25 -16.66
N ALA A 114 12.72 -9.35 -16.21
CA ALA A 114 12.57 -10.56 -17.01
C ALA A 114 11.67 -10.33 -18.23
N ALA A 115 10.54 -9.63 -18.06
CA ALA A 115 9.63 -9.29 -19.15
C ALA A 115 10.31 -8.44 -20.23
N LEU A 116 11.08 -7.43 -19.82
CA LEU A 116 11.86 -6.60 -20.73
C LEU A 116 12.95 -7.41 -21.45
N ARG A 117 13.63 -8.33 -20.74
CA ARG A 117 14.60 -9.25 -21.35
C ARG A 117 13.94 -10.08 -22.45
N PHE A 118 12.82 -10.75 -22.17
CA PHE A 118 12.11 -11.56 -23.16
C PHE A 118 11.57 -10.75 -24.33
N ARG A 119 11.13 -9.50 -24.09
CA ARG A 119 10.57 -8.62 -25.14
C ARG A 119 11.63 -8.14 -26.13
N PHE A 120 12.77 -7.67 -25.63
CA PHE A 120 13.75 -6.93 -26.41
C PHE A 120 14.99 -7.74 -26.77
N PHE A 121 15.23 -8.85 -26.08
CA PHE A 121 16.32 -9.77 -26.34
C PHE A 121 15.74 -11.20 -26.29
N PRO A 122 15.05 -11.64 -27.35
CA PRO A 122 14.51 -13.00 -27.41
C PRO A 122 15.62 -14.07 -27.35
#